data_AF-A0A842P9P0-F1
#
_entry.id   AF-A0A842P9P0-F1
#
_cell.length_a   1.000
_cell.length_b   1.000
_cell.length_c   1.000
_cell.angle_alpha   90.00
_cell.angle_beta   90.00
_cell.angle_gamma   90.00
#
_symmetry.space_group_name_H-M   'P 1'
#
loop_
_entity.id
_entity.type
_entity.pdbx_description
1 polymer ?
#
loop_
_entity_poly.entity_id
_entity_poly.type
_entity_poly.pdbx_seq_one_letter_code
_entity_poly.pdbx_strand_id
1 'polypeptide(L)'
;MVDRWAIIMPIANHARTLGLILKSGPLTGMEMQTWSHTPGSAGEVHHIVFHFSNRHQIELVHEFIQLWAALLPRPPYLWKKGERLVLGFLLPLFRRSKKAFSAVGVPVGKGEWPQSNLPDWSKWETSLESSEDE
;
A
#
# COMPACT_ATOMS: atom_id res chain seq x y z
N MET A 1 -12.85 14.62 -8.81
CA MET A 1 -13.51 13.33 -9.10
C MET A 1 -13.09 12.35 -8.01
N VAL A 2 -14.00 11.57 -7.41
CA VAL A 2 -13.64 10.56 -6.39
C VAL A 2 -14.01 9.21 -6.96
N ASP A 3 -13.01 8.47 -7.45
CA ASP A 3 -13.23 7.10 -7.90
C ASP A 3 -13.52 6.21 -6.69
N ARG A 4 -14.77 5.74 -6.61
CA ARG A 4 -15.21 4.76 -5.63
C ARG A 4 -15.40 3.44 -6.35
N TRP A 5 -14.50 2.50 -6.13
CA TRP A 5 -14.70 1.11 -6.54
C TRP A 5 -15.09 0.28 -5.31
N ALA A 6 -15.99 -0.68 -5.50
CA ALA A 6 -16.42 -1.63 -4.48
C ALA A 6 -16.16 -3.05 -4.98
N ILE A 7 -15.50 -3.87 -4.18
CA ILE A 7 -15.38 -5.30 -4.44
C ILE A 7 -16.48 -6.00 -3.65
N ILE A 8 -17.48 -6.52 -4.37
CA ILE A 8 -18.55 -7.34 -3.78
C ILE A 8 -18.11 -8.80 -3.91
N MET A 9 -17.86 -9.44 -2.77
CA MET A 9 -17.42 -10.84 -2.72
C MET A 9 -18.25 -11.62 -1.69
N PRO A 10 -18.65 -12.88 -1.99
CA PRO A 10 -19.49 -13.66 -1.10
C PRO A 10 -18.74 -13.99 0.20
N ILE A 11 -19.25 -13.47 1.32
CA ILE A 11 -18.71 -13.59 2.68
C ILE A 11 -18.48 -15.05 3.10
N ALA A 12 -19.23 -16.00 2.53
CA ALA A 12 -19.17 -17.41 2.88
C ALA A 12 -17.85 -18.11 2.50
N ASN A 13 -17.11 -17.61 1.50
CA ASN A 13 -15.85 -18.21 1.03
C ASN A 13 -14.70 -17.23 1.19
N HIS A 14 -14.25 -17.01 2.43
CA HIS A 14 -12.85 -16.81 2.82
C HIS A 14 -11.90 -16.40 1.68
N ALA A 15 -12.01 -15.18 1.14
CA ALA A 15 -10.91 -14.66 0.35
C ALA A 15 -9.78 -14.34 1.32
N ARG A 16 -9.01 -15.38 1.64
CA ARG A 16 -7.81 -15.28 2.45
C ARG A 16 -6.79 -14.40 1.76
N THR A 17 -6.89 -14.26 0.43
CA THR A 17 -5.98 -13.48 -0.40
C THR A 17 -6.74 -12.68 -1.46
N LEU A 18 -6.37 -11.41 -1.66
CA LEU A 18 -6.80 -10.56 -2.76
C LEU A 18 -5.57 -10.11 -3.57
N GLY A 19 -5.66 -10.21 -4.89
CA GLY A 19 -4.60 -9.82 -5.81
C GLY A 19 -5.07 -8.73 -6.77
N LEU A 20 -4.26 -7.72 -7.03
CA LEU A 20 -4.44 -6.71 -8.07
C LEU A 20 -3.22 -6.70 -8.97
N ILE A 21 -3.42 -6.59 -10.29
CA ILE A 21 -2.36 -6.43 -11.27
C ILE A 21 -2.66 -5.19 -12.11
N LEU A 22 -1.72 -4.25 -12.18
CA LEU A 22 -1.84 -3.09 -13.04
C LEU A 22 -1.54 -3.48 -14.50
N LYS A 23 -2.51 -3.31 -15.39
CA LYS A 23 -2.39 -3.64 -16.82
C LYS A 23 -1.97 -2.47 -17.70
N SER A 24 -2.07 -1.25 -17.20
CA SER A 24 -1.76 -0.02 -17.92
C SER A 24 -1.17 1.04 -16.98
N GLY A 25 -0.49 2.04 -17.58
CA GLY A 25 0.14 3.15 -16.85
C GLY A 25 1.63 2.91 -16.53
N PRO A 26 2.25 3.83 -15.77
CA PRO A 26 3.70 3.84 -15.51
C PRO A 26 4.20 2.65 -14.66
N LEU A 27 3.30 2.01 -13.92
CA LEU A 27 3.58 0.82 -13.10
C LEU A 27 2.96 -0.45 -13.69
N THR A 28 2.84 -0.54 -15.02
CA THR A 28 2.31 -1.72 -15.70
C THR A 28 3.10 -2.97 -15.32
N GLY A 29 2.40 -3.99 -14.84
CA GLY A 29 2.98 -5.22 -14.32
C GLY A 29 3.34 -5.19 -12.84
N MET A 30 3.04 -4.10 -12.11
CA MET A 30 3.03 -4.12 -10.65
C MET A 30 1.88 -5.00 -10.15
N GLU A 31 2.18 -5.87 -9.19
CA GLU A 31 1.20 -6.71 -8.54
C GLU A 31 1.09 -6.34 -7.06
N MET A 32 -0.13 -6.26 -6.54
CA MET A 32 -0.41 -6.16 -5.11
C MET A 32 -1.09 -7.43 -4.67
N GLN A 33 -0.57 -8.09 -3.64
CA GLN A 33 -1.19 -9.24 -3.00
C GLN A 33 -1.44 -8.90 -1.54
N THR A 34 -2.65 -9.15 -1.08
CA THR A 34 -3.02 -8.97 0.32
C THR A 34 -3.58 -10.27 0.84
N TRP A 35 -3.24 -10.65 2.07
CA TRP A 35 -3.82 -11.84 2.69
C TRP A 35 -3.91 -11.67 4.19
N SER A 36 -4.77 -12.44 4.83
CA SER A 36 -4.82 -12.48 6.29
C SER A 36 -4.26 -13.79 6.85
N HIS A 37 -3.55 -13.66 7.97
CA HIS A 37 -3.01 -14.78 8.71
C HIS A 37 -3.37 -14.62 10.18
N THR A 38 -3.97 -15.64 10.77
CA THR A 38 -4.36 -15.67 12.18
C THR A 38 -3.41 -16.60 12.94
N PRO A 39 -2.31 -16.08 13.51
CA PRO A 39 -1.42 -16.89 14.34
C PRO A 39 -2.08 -17.19 15.71
N GLY A 40 -2.84 -18.28 15.78
CA GLY A 40 -3.46 -18.75 17.02
C GLY A 40 -4.58 -17.86 17.55
N SER A 41 -4.74 -17.76 18.87
CA SER A 41 -5.82 -17.01 19.53
C SER A 41 -5.55 -15.51 19.71
N ALA A 42 -4.39 -15.01 19.25
CA ALA A 42 -3.88 -13.68 19.58
C ALA A 42 -4.34 -12.55 18.64
N GLY A 43 -5.05 -12.87 17.55
CA GLY A 43 -5.59 -11.90 16.60
C GLY A 43 -5.28 -12.21 15.13
N GLU A 44 -5.82 -11.40 14.24
CA GLU A 44 -5.63 -11.50 12.78
C GLU A 44 -4.60 -10.46 12.31
N VAL A 45 -3.64 -10.90 11.49
CA VAL A 45 -2.62 -10.05 10.88
C VAL A 45 -2.83 -10.03 9.38
N HIS A 46 -3.20 -8.86 8.86
CA HIS A 46 -3.31 -8.63 7.42
C HIS A 46 -1.95 -8.22 6.86
N HIS A 47 -1.58 -8.87 5.76
CA HIS A 47 -0.37 -8.63 5.00
C HIS A 47 -0.76 -7.98 3.69
N ILE A 48 0.06 -7.01 3.25
CA ILE A 48 -0.03 -6.36 1.94
C ILE A 48 1.39 -6.38 1.38
N VAL A 49 1.57 -6.96 0.21
CA VAL A 49 2.84 -7.05 -0.50
C VAL A 49 2.69 -6.49 -1.89
N PHE A 50 3.58 -5.56 -2.23
CA PHE A 50 3.72 -5.03 -3.57
C PHE A 50 4.92 -5.70 -4.25
N HIS A 51 4.70 -6.26 -5.43
CA HIS A 51 5.72 -6.80 -6.28
C HIS A 51 5.98 -5.82 -7.43
N PHE A 52 7.20 -5.29 -7.46
CA PHE A 52 7.69 -4.43 -8.54
C PHE A 52 8.67 -5.22 -9.39
N SER A 53 8.49 -5.19 -10.71
CA SER A 53 9.51 -5.70 -11.64
C SER A 53 10.75 -4.80 -11.64
N ASN A 54 11.93 -5.38 -11.85
CA ASN A 54 13.21 -4.64 -11.98
C ASN A 54 13.24 -3.66 -13.17
N ARG A 55 12.23 -3.69 -14.04
CA ARG A 55 12.08 -2.76 -15.17
C ARG A 55 11.49 -1.41 -14.75
N HIS A 56 10.89 -1.30 -13.57
CA HIS A 56 10.34 -0.04 -13.09
C HIS A 56 11.47 0.90 -12.65
N GLN A 57 11.32 2.19 -12.95
CA GLN A 57 12.20 3.22 -12.41
C GLN A 57 12.02 3.30 -10.89
N ILE A 58 13.12 3.30 -10.15
CA ILE A 58 13.08 3.25 -8.69
C ILE A 58 12.42 4.50 -8.09
N GLU A 59 12.57 5.64 -8.75
CA GLU A 59 11.95 6.91 -8.39
C GLU A 59 10.42 6.81 -8.46
N LEU A 60 9.88 6.21 -9.52
CA LEU A 60 8.43 5.99 -9.66
C LEU A 60 7.88 5.06 -8.58
N VAL A 61 8.63 4.02 -8.21
CA VAL A 61 8.27 3.11 -7.12
C VAL A 61 8.26 3.86 -5.78
N HIS A 62 9.25 4.71 -5.53
CA HIS A 62 9.31 5.52 -4.32
C HIS A 62 8.15 6.52 -4.25
N GLU A 63 7.86 7.22 -5.35
CA GLU A 63 6.72 8.14 -5.45
C GLU A 63 5.38 7.43 -5.18
N PHE A 64 5.21 6.22 -5.72
CA PHE A 64 4.02 5.40 -5.45
C PHE A 64 3.88 5.05 -3.98
N ILE A 65 4.95 4.55 -3.35
CA ILE A 65 4.91 4.18 -1.92
C ILE A 65 4.64 5.41 -1.05
N GLN A 66 5.20 6.56 -1.42
CA GLN A 66 4.96 7.85 -0.78
C GLN A 66 3.50 8.27 -0.82
N LEU A 67 2.87 8.21 -1.99
CA LEU A 67 1.44 8.50 -2.16
C LEU A 67 0.57 7.50 -1.40
N TRP A 68 0.83 6.20 -1.60
CA TRP A 68 0.11 5.14 -0.91
C TRP A 68 0.17 5.35 0.62
N ALA A 69 1.36 5.63 1.16
CA ALA A 69 1.56 5.85 2.58
C ALA A 69 0.85 7.11 3.10
N ALA A 70 0.69 8.15 2.29
CA ALA A 70 0.01 9.38 2.67
C ALA A 70 -1.52 9.24 2.65
N LEU A 71 -2.06 8.34 1.81
CA LEU A 71 -3.49 8.06 1.72
C LEU A 71 -4.01 7.14 2.84
N LEU A 72 -3.12 6.53 3.63
CA LEU A 72 -3.52 5.68 4.75
C LEU A 72 -4.13 6.51 5.89
N PRO A 73 -5.07 5.95 6.67
CA PRO A 73 -5.68 6.65 7.80
C PRO A 73 -4.71 6.84 8.99
N ARG A 74 -3.57 6.15 8.99
CA ARG A 74 -2.53 6.22 10.03
C ARG A 74 -1.15 5.97 9.41
N PRO A 75 -0.06 6.44 10.04
CA PRO A 75 1.28 6.18 9.53
C PRO A 75 1.60 4.67 9.51
N PRO A 76 2.03 4.10 8.37
CA PRO A 76 2.21 2.64 8.23
C PRO A 76 3.38 2.06 9.07
N TYR A 77 4.34 2.91 9.45
CA TYR A 77 5.47 2.54 10.30
C TYR A 77 5.23 2.80 11.79
N LEU A 78 4.09 3.36 12.19
CA LEU A 78 3.78 3.65 13.58
C LEU A 78 2.81 2.61 14.16
N TRP A 79 3.32 1.81 15.09
CA TRP A 79 2.56 0.74 15.73
C TRP A 79 2.38 1.04 17.23
N LYS A 80 1.18 0.85 17.76
CA LYS A 80 0.86 1.04 19.19
C LYS A 80 1.49 -0.05 20.05
N LYS A 81 1.64 0.19 21.36
CA LYS A 81 2.21 -0.80 22.30
C LYS A 81 1.47 -2.15 22.25
N GLY A 82 0.14 -2.14 22.21
CA GLY A 82 -0.67 -3.37 22.09
C GLY A 82 -0.48 -4.10 20.76
N GLU A 83 -0.46 -3.36 19.64
CA GLU A 83 -0.20 -3.93 18.31
C GLU A 83 1.18 -4.62 18.25
N ARG A 84 2.19 -4.03 18.91
CA ARG A 84 3.52 -4.63 19.01
C ARG A 84 3.54 -5.94 19.79
N LEU A 85 2.66 -6.12 20.77
CA LEU A 85 2.54 -7.38 21.52
C LEU A 85 1.94 -8.48 20.66
N VAL A 86 0.95 -8.17 19.83
CA VAL A 86 0.34 -9.11 18.88
C VAL A 86 1.33 -9.56 17.82
N LEU A 87 2.21 -8.65 17.37
CA LEU A 87 3.21 -8.93 16.33
C LEU A 87 4.29 -9.93 16.78
N GLY A 88 4.55 -10.08 18.08
CA GLY A 88 5.52 -11.05 18.63
C GLY A 88 6.85 -11.10 17.87
N PHE A 89 7.05 -12.15 17.08
CA PHE A 89 8.25 -12.40 16.27
C PHE A 89 8.50 -11.38 15.14
N LEU A 90 7.51 -10.57 14.75
CA LEU A 90 7.63 -9.53 13.71
C LEU A 90 8.22 -8.21 14.24
N LEU A 91 8.55 -8.11 15.54
CA LEU A 91 9.21 -6.93 16.13
C LEU A 91 10.48 -6.45 15.39
N PRO A 92 11.37 -7.33 14.88
CA PRO A 92 12.50 -6.90 14.07
C PRO A 92 12.09 -6.24 12.74
N LEU A 93 11.00 -6.70 12.13
CA LEU A 93 10.45 -6.09 10.91
C LEU A 93 9.89 -4.70 11.21
N PHE A 94 9.23 -4.52 12.37
CA PHE A 94 8.77 -3.20 12.82
C PHE A 94 9.92 -2.19 12.95
N ARG A 95 11.06 -2.58 13.55
CA ARG A 95 12.22 -1.67 13.64
C ARG A 95 12.77 -1.29 12.27
N ARG A 96 12.79 -2.25 11.34
CA ARG A 96 13.25 -2.02 9.96
C ARG A 96 12.27 -1.20 9.14
N SER A 97 10.96 -1.28 9.42
CA SER A 97 9.93 -0.60 8.63
C SER A 97 10.13 0.91 8.65
N LYS A 98 10.37 1.51 9.83
CA LYS A 98 10.63 2.96 9.93
C LYS A 98 11.82 3.40 9.06
N LYS A 99 12.91 2.61 9.05
CA LYS A 99 14.08 2.88 8.20
C LYS A 99 13.75 2.71 6.71
N ALA A 100 12.97 1.69 6.35
CA ALA A 100 12.56 1.44 4.97
C ALA A 100 11.67 2.57 4.42
N PHE A 101 10.68 3.02 5.20
CA PHE A 101 9.84 4.16 4.83
C PHE A 101 10.64 5.45 4.70
N SER A 102 11.58 5.71 5.61
CA SER A 102 12.48 6.86 5.48
C SER A 102 13.37 6.78 4.23
N ALA A 103 13.80 5.59 3.83
CA ALA A 103 14.67 5.40 2.65
C ALA A 103 13.94 5.68 1.32
N VAL A 104 12.62 5.50 1.28
CA VAL A 104 11.79 5.83 0.10
C VAL A 104 11.23 7.25 0.14
N GLY A 105 11.63 8.06 1.12
CA GLY A 105 11.26 9.47 1.22
C GLY A 105 10.01 9.78 2.07
N VAL A 106 9.42 8.81 2.76
CA VAL A 106 8.29 9.09 3.68
C VAL A 106 8.82 9.73 4.98
N PRO A 107 8.28 10.87 5.43
CA PRO A 107 8.74 11.51 6.65
C PRO A 107 8.33 10.69 7.87
N VAL A 108 9.29 10.35 8.73
CA VAL A 108 9.08 9.47 9.89
C VAL A 108 9.27 10.17 11.23
N GLY A 109 9.50 11.49 11.23
CA GLY A 109 9.59 12.30 12.43
C GLY A 109 8.22 12.56 13.08
N LYS A 110 8.26 13.15 14.28
CA LYS A 110 7.06 13.37 15.09
C LYS A 110 6.25 14.53 14.49
N GLY A 111 5.06 14.23 13.98
CA GLY A 111 4.16 15.23 13.39
C GLY A 111 4.50 15.63 11.96
N GLU A 112 5.47 14.95 11.32
CA GLU A 112 5.86 15.24 9.93
C GLU A 112 5.01 14.48 8.89
N TRP A 113 4.33 13.41 9.30
CA TRP A 113 3.39 12.66 8.46
C TRP A 113 1.95 13.10 8.74
N PRO A 114 1.07 13.18 7.72
CA PRO A 114 1.34 12.90 6.31
C PRO A 114 2.15 14.03 5.65
N GLN A 115 2.97 13.68 4.67
CA GLN A 115 3.72 14.68 3.92
C GLN A 115 2.77 15.55 3.10
N SER A 116 2.99 16.86 3.11
CA SER A 116 2.16 17.83 2.36
C SER A 116 2.53 17.92 0.89
N ASN A 117 3.81 17.74 0.56
CA ASN A 117 4.31 17.78 -0.81
C ASN A 117 4.28 16.36 -1.38
N LEU A 118 3.14 15.97 -1.94
CA LEU A 118 2.98 14.67 -2.59
C LEU A 118 3.45 14.73 -4.05
N PRO A 119 4.04 13.65 -4.58
CA PRO A 119 4.33 13.53 -5.99
C PRO A 119 3.09 13.79 -6.84
N ASP A 120 3.22 14.63 -7.86
CA ASP A 120 2.12 14.92 -8.78
C ASP A 120 1.96 13.77 -9.80
N TRP A 121 0.85 13.06 -9.68
CA TRP A 121 0.48 11.94 -10.54
C TRP A 121 -0.60 12.32 -11.56
N SER A 122 -1.06 13.58 -11.57
CA SER A 122 -2.02 14.07 -12.57
C SER A 122 -1.48 13.96 -14.00
N LYS A 123 -0.16 14.00 -14.19
CA LYS A 123 0.50 13.73 -15.48
C LYS A 123 0.21 12.34 -16.08
N TRP A 124 -0.30 11.41 -15.28
CA TRP A 124 -0.71 10.07 -15.70
C TRP A 124 -2.23 9.87 -15.69
N GLU A 125 -3.02 10.91 -15.40
CA GLU A 125 -4.46 10.88 -15.68
C GLU A 125 -4.61 10.66 -17.19
N THR A 126 -4.92 9.42 -17.54
CA THR A 126 -5.30 9.10 -18.90
C THR A 126 -6.66 9.77 -19.06
N SER A 127 -6.82 10.63 -20.07
CA SER A 127 -8.12 11.18 -20.43
C SER A 127 -9.09 10.01 -20.64
N LEU A 128 -9.95 9.77 -19.66
CA LEU A 128 -11.06 8.80 -19.71
C LEU A 128 -12.16 9.24 -20.72
N GLU A 129 -11.84 10.16 -21.61
CA GLU A 129 -12.72 10.73 -22.62
C GLU A 129 -12.32 10.23 -24.01
N SER A 130 -12.64 8.99 -24.35
CA SER A 130 -12.87 8.56 -25.76
C SER A 130 -13.17 7.06 -25.88
N SER A 131 -14.19 6.55 -25.19
CA SER A 131 -14.81 5.27 -25.57
C SER A 131 -16.26 5.18 -25.11
N GLU A 132 -17.09 6.12 -25.53
CA GLU A 132 -18.56 5.94 -25.53
C GLU A 132 -19.18 5.99 -26.94
N ASP A 133 -18.37 6.08 -28.00
CA ASP A 133 -18.86 6.00 -29.38
C ASP A 133 -18.13 4.89 -30.15
N GLU A 134 -18.72 3.68 -30.16
CA GLU A 134 -18.80 2.76 -31.31
C GLU A 134 -19.81 1.62 -31.04
#